data_AF-A0A833GDT3-F1
#
_entry.id   AF-A0A833GDT3-F1
#
_cell.length_a   1.000
_cell.length_b   1.000
_cell.length_c   1.000
_cell.angle_alpha   90.00
_cell.angle_beta   90.00
_cell.angle_gamma   90.00
#
_symmetry.space_group_name_H-M   'P 1'
#
loop_
_entity.id
_entity.type
_entity.pdbx_description
1 polymer ?
#
loop_
_entity_poly.entity_id
_entity_poly.type
_entity_poly.pdbx_seq_one_letter_code
_entity_poly.pdbx_strand_id
1 'polypeptide(L)'
;MTKRDGFYLLKYNKARAAVLALLLFLMPFSAAHADCADPPGSESEIVYNTNHQVFQYCDGTDWIAMHGRGSGSGGCTDPDRPEGRIVYNPPHRVMQGCAGNLWRAMGPVGGAGGIHVGSCTDPDRAEGTLKYNSSYRVMQYCDGADWVLIGKKIDLTPDAFVFADQTDAALSTLIESNITQITGIKTIADVSIGGDGSPEYRICDDAACSAVDQDWGTATGLIGNGQYLQLRLTSNAAYDTMNSAAVTVGTASDQWDVTTVDDVAPDSFSFVDLTAQLRNTVIPSNVVNITGITGNVLVSISGDGNPEFRVNGGAWTTSGTIQNGQTLQLRLTSNAAYSTISTATVTVGSASDQWDVTTEDDTTPSPFSFTDQANVALSTLIASNIVQITGLTGSPAVSIAGGGSPQYRICSDSGCTAVVQTWTSGAATISNNQYLQLRLTSSASFSTLLTATVTVDVTSDQWNVTTVAQDTTPNAFAFTDQTNVALNTLTASNTLAITGITGSVAVSVSGTGSPQISINGGGWTTSGTIQNGQT
;
A
#
# COMPACT_ATOMS: atom_id res chain seq x y z
N MET A 1 -25.23 -55.16 68.15
CA MET A 1 -25.66 -54.08 67.24
C MET A 1 -24.41 -53.37 66.77
N THR A 2 -23.94 -53.78 65.60
CA THR A 2 -22.56 -53.67 65.15
C THR A 2 -22.37 -52.49 64.21
N LYS A 3 -21.27 -51.79 64.43
CA LYS A 3 -20.82 -50.55 63.81
C LYS A 3 -19.69 -50.86 62.81
N ARG A 4 -19.66 -50.07 61.73
CA ARG A 4 -18.52 -49.50 61.01
C ARG A 4 -17.52 -50.39 60.24
N ASP A 5 -17.35 -49.95 58.99
CA ASP A 5 -16.12 -49.74 58.21
C ASP A 5 -15.07 -50.85 58.16
N GLY A 6 -14.82 -51.35 56.95
CA GLY A 6 -13.77 -52.32 56.67
C GLY A 6 -13.41 -52.37 55.20
N PHE A 7 -12.33 -51.66 54.88
CA PHE A 7 -11.53 -51.72 53.66
C PHE A 7 -11.29 -53.16 53.16
N TYR A 8 -11.44 -53.35 51.85
CA TYR A 8 -11.02 -54.55 51.11
C TYR A 8 -9.49 -54.57 50.96
N LEU A 9 -8.86 -55.67 51.36
CA LEU A 9 -8.25 -56.64 50.43
C LEU A 9 -7.58 -57.78 51.20
N LEU A 10 -8.03 -58.98 50.86
CA LEU A 10 -7.62 -60.26 51.42
C LEU A 10 -6.21 -60.66 50.98
N LYS A 11 -5.44 -61.08 52.00
CA LYS A 11 -4.27 -61.96 51.95
C LYS A 11 -4.64 -63.33 51.37
N TYR A 12 -3.67 -64.06 50.80
CA TYR A 12 -3.37 -65.41 51.32
C TYR A 12 -1.92 -65.84 51.04
N ASN A 13 -1.22 -66.08 52.16
CA ASN A 13 0.08 -66.75 52.30
C ASN A 13 0.01 -68.24 51.96
N LYS A 14 1.16 -68.83 51.64
CA LYS A 14 1.66 -69.97 52.44
C LYS A 14 3.18 -70.10 52.35
N ALA A 15 3.75 -70.34 53.52
CA ALA A 15 5.17 -70.52 53.81
C ALA A 15 5.45 -71.97 54.25
N ARG A 16 6.76 -72.27 54.37
CA ARG A 16 7.45 -73.43 55.01
C ARG A 16 7.74 -74.58 54.03
N ALA A 17 8.94 -75.18 53.96
CA ALA A 17 10.00 -75.33 54.96
C ALA A 17 11.40 -75.49 54.31
N ALA A 18 12.43 -75.19 55.10
CA ALA A 18 13.85 -75.27 54.79
C ALA A 18 14.40 -76.71 54.77
N VAL A 19 15.56 -76.92 54.12
CA VAL A 19 16.83 -77.47 54.67
C VAL A 19 17.86 -77.71 53.54
N LEU A 20 18.94 -76.90 53.58
CA LEU A 20 20.37 -77.23 53.40
C LEU A 20 21.04 -77.43 52.02
N ALA A 21 21.72 -76.36 51.60
CA ALA A 21 23.12 -76.27 51.11
C ALA A 21 23.58 -76.94 49.80
N LEU A 22 23.80 -76.11 48.77
CA LEU A 22 25.07 -76.09 48.03
C LEU A 22 25.28 -74.68 47.45
N LEU A 23 26.31 -73.96 47.93
CA LEU A 23 26.72 -72.65 47.42
C LEU A 23 27.21 -72.75 45.97
N LEU A 24 26.54 -72.07 45.04
CA LEU A 24 27.12 -71.65 43.77
C LEU A 24 26.76 -70.16 43.53
N PHE A 25 27.78 -69.30 43.60
CA PHE A 25 27.71 -67.89 43.24
C PHE A 25 27.36 -67.75 41.75
N LEU A 26 26.17 -67.22 41.43
CA LEU A 26 25.87 -66.64 40.12
C LEU A 26 26.06 -65.13 40.24
N MET A 27 27.29 -64.67 40.05
CA MET A 27 27.57 -63.27 39.76
C MET A 27 27.15 -62.99 38.30
N PRO A 28 26.59 -61.81 37.98
CA PRO A 28 26.55 -61.36 36.60
C PRO A 28 28.00 -61.14 36.12
N PHE A 29 28.44 -61.93 35.13
CA PHE A 29 29.68 -61.66 34.42
C PHE A 29 29.50 -60.32 33.68
N SER A 30 30.07 -59.26 34.25
CA SER A 30 30.40 -58.07 33.45
C SER A 30 31.58 -58.50 32.59
N ALA A 31 31.33 -58.84 31.32
CA ALA A 31 32.41 -58.92 30.36
C ALA A 31 33.03 -57.52 30.29
N ALA A 32 34.25 -57.37 30.81
CA ALA A 32 35.03 -56.16 30.61
C ALA A 32 35.34 -56.09 29.11
N HIS A 33 34.56 -55.30 28.37
CA HIS A 33 34.89 -54.97 27.00
C HIS A 33 36.15 -54.09 27.04
N ALA A 34 37.19 -54.53 26.33
CA ALA A 34 38.30 -53.65 26.00
C ALA A 34 37.87 -52.77 24.82
N ASP A 35 38.14 -51.47 24.94
CA ASP A 35 37.77 -50.50 23.91
C ASP A 35 38.64 -50.68 22.66
N CYS A 36 39.92 -51.04 22.85
CA CYS A 36 40.84 -51.43 21.78
C CYS A 36 41.18 -52.91 21.86
N ALA A 37 41.33 -53.57 20.71
CA ALA A 37 41.63 -55.00 20.60
C ALA A 37 43.11 -55.27 20.23
N ASP A 38 43.62 -56.46 20.62
CA ASP A 38 44.94 -56.99 20.26
C ASP A 38 46.16 -56.06 20.47
N PRO A 39 46.58 -55.78 21.72
CA PRO A 39 46.06 -56.34 22.97
C PRO A 39 44.78 -55.64 23.44
N PRO A 40 43.93 -56.31 24.25
CA PRO A 40 42.81 -55.66 24.93
C PRO A 40 43.30 -54.51 25.82
N GLY A 41 42.82 -53.29 25.58
CA GLY A 41 43.10 -52.12 26.42
C GLY A 41 41.90 -51.19 26.58
N SER A 42 41.88 -50.43 27.67
CA SER A 42 40.86 -49.41 27.93
C SER A 42 41.19 -48.10 27.22
N GLU A 43 40.18 -47.29 26.92
CA GLU A 43 40.38 -45.93 26.41
C GLU A 43 41.39 -45.15 27.27
N SER A 44 42.24 -44.35 26.62
CA SER A 44 43.36 -43.59 27.20
C SER A 44 44.58 -44.40 27.64
N GLU A 45 44.51 -45.74 27.64
CA GLU A 45 45.64 -46.60 28.00
C GLU A 45 46.80 -46.44 27.01
N ILE A 46 48.03 -46.34 27.52
CA ILE A 46 49.26 -46.29 26.73
C ILE A 46 50.01 -47.60 26.91
N VAL A 47 50.36 -48.25 25.80
CA VAL A 47 51.17 -49.46 25.80
C VAL A 47 52.41 -49.27 24.91
N TYR A 48 53.46 -50.01 25.22
CA TYR A 48 54.66 -50.08 24.39
C TYR A 48 54.67 -51.40 23.62
N ASN A 49 54.49 -51.32 22.30
CA ASN A 49 54.57 -52.48 21.43
C ASN A 49 56.04 -52.83 21.20
N THR A 50 56.54 -53.89 21.84
CA THR A 50 57.95 -54.31 21.74
C THR A 50 58.32 -54.88 20.37
N ASN A 51 57.37 -55.46 19.64
CA ASN A 51 57.62 -56.01 18.30
C ASN A 51 57.83 -54.90 17.25
N HIS A 52 57.08 -53.81 17.40
CA HIS A 52 57.17 -52.66 16.51
C HIS A 52 58.00 -51.52 17.10
N GLN A 53 58.36 -51.57 18.38
CA GLN A 53 59.08 -50.50 19.09
C GLN A 53 58.36 -49.16 18.96
N VAL A 54 57.06 -49.17 19.27
CA VAL A 54 56.18 -48.02 19.14
C VAL A 54 55.34 -47.91 20.39
N PHE A 55 55.31 -46.72 20.99
CA PHE A 55 54.26 -46.39 21.93
C PHE A 55 52.96 -46.18 21.17
N GLN A 56 51.89 -46.78 21.67
CA GLN A 56 50.55 -46.61 21.13
C GLN A 56 49.59 -46.35 22.29
N TYR A 57 48.53 -45.59 22.03
CA TYR A 57 47.46 -45.39 23.01
C TYR A 57 46.11 -45.81 22.42
N CYS A 58 45.19 -46.20 23.29
CA CYS A 58 43.84 -46.56 22.89
C CYS A 58 42.96 -45.29 22.80
N ASP A 59 42.35 -45.04 21.64
CA ASP A 59 41.44 -43.91 21.43
C ASP A 59 39.96 -44.25 21.67
N GLY A 60 39.71 -45.36 22.35
CA GLY A 60 38.37 -45.89 22.57
C GLY A 60 37.88 -46.81 21.44
N THR A 61 38.66 -47.00 20.38
CA THR A 61 38.35 -47.99 19.33
C THR A 61 39.61 -48.61 18.73
N ASP A 62 40.59 -47.78 18.38
CA ASP A 62 41.83 -48.17 17.71
C ASP A 62 43.08 -47.87 18.55
N TRP A 63 44.11 -48.70 18.35
CA TRP A 63 45.45 -48.41 18.85
C TRP A 63 46.16 -47.39 17.95
N ILE A 64 46.38 -46.18 18.47
CA ILE A 64 47.02 -45.09 17.74
C ILE A 64 48.51 -45.02 18.07
N ALA A 65 49.35 -45.14 17.05
CA ALA A 65 50.80 -44.98 17.18
C ALA A 65 51.18 -43.54 17.57
N MET A 66 51.90 -43.38 18.68
CA MET A 66 52.33 -42.08 19.20
C MET A 66 53.53 -41.49 18.44
N HIS A 67 54.29 -42.34 17.75
CA HIS A 67 55.45 -41.95 16.96
C HIS A 67 55.78 -43.04 15.94
N GLY A 68 56.68 -42.74 14.99
CA GLY A 68 57.18 -43.73 14.02
C GLY A 68 58.04 -44.83 14.64
N ARG A 69 58.17 -45.97 13.95
CA ARG A 69 58.87 -47.18 14.43
C ARG A 69 60.24 -46.91 15.06
N GLY A 70 60.55 -47.49 16.22
CA GLY A 70 61.90 -47.45 16.83
C GLY A 70 62.95 -48.27 16.06
N SER A 71 64.13 -48.41 16.66
CA SER A 71 65.22 -49.26 16.16
C SER A 71 66.09 -49.80 17.29
N GLY A 72 66.83 -50.89 17.05
CA GLY A 72 67.87 -51.39 17.97
C GLY A 72 67.33 -51.90 19.30
N SER A 73 68.18 -52.16 20.28
CA SER A 73 67.78 -52.55 21.65
C SER A 73 68.80 -52.02 22.65
N GLY A 74 68.43 -51.96 23.93
CA GLY A 74 69.36 -51.59 25.02
C GLY A 74 69.10 -50.25 25.70
N GLY A 75 68.01 -49.54 25.35
CA GLY A 75 67.70 -48.24 25.94
C GLY A 75 68.35 -47.08 25.21
N CYS A 76 67.93 -45.87 25.58
CA CYS A 76 68.30 -44.63 24.91
C CYS A 76 69.23 -43.84 25.80
N THR A 77 70.23 -43.20 25.20
CA THR A 77 71.22 -42.37 25.89
C THR A 77 70.87 -40.88 25.81
N ASP A 78 71.40 -40.08 26.73
CA ASP A 78 71.22 -38.61 26.80
C ASP A 78 69.77 -38.12 26.72
N PRO A 79 68.95 -38.34 27.78
CA PRO A 79 69.30 -38.98 29.06
C PRO A 79 69.27 -40.51 28.98
N ASP A 80 70.09 -41.19 29.78
CA ASP A 80 70.06 -42.65 29.86
C ASP A 80 68.74 -43.16 30.45
N ARG A 81 67.98 -43.93 29.67
CA ARG A 81 66.68 -44.49 30.04
C ARG A 81 66.51 -45.87 29.41
N PRO A 82 65.92 -46.84 30.14
CA PRO A 82 65.56 -48.12 29.54
C PRO A 82 64.52 -47.93 28.43
N GLU A 83 64.51 -48.88 27.49
CA GLU A 83 63.47 -49.00 26.45
C GLU A 83 62.07 -49.01 27.08
N GLY A 84 61.09 -48.40 26.40
CA GLY A 84 59.71 -48.34 26.89
C GLY A 84 59.48 -47.24 27.93
N ARG A 85 60.32 -46.21 27.98
CA ARG A 85 60.10 -45.01 28.80
C ARG A 85 59.71 -43.78 27.98
N ILE A 86 58.66 -43.09 28.42
CA ILE A 86 58.27 -41.76 27.92
C ILE A 86 58.89 -40.70 28.85
N VAL A 87 59.50 -39.67 28.25
CA VAL A 87 60.02 -38.51 28.96
C VAL A 87 59.69 -37.25 28.18
N TYR A 88 59.57 -36.13 28.90
CA TYR A 88 59.53 -34.82 28.26
C TYR A 88 60.97 -34.36 27.98
N ASN A 89 61.19 -33.73 26.83
CA ASN A 89 62.47 -33.13 26.42
C ASN A 89 62.35 -31.60 26.48
N PRO A 90 62.70 -30.95 27.61
CA PRO A 90 62.50 -29.51 27.77
C PRO A 90 63.21 -28.65 26.71
N PRO A 91 64.48 -28.91 26.32
CA PRO A 91 65.15 -28.14 25.27
C PRO A 91 64.42 -28.12 23.91
N HIS A 92 63.71 -29.19 23.59
CA HIS A 92 63.00 -29.38 22.33
C HIS A 92 61.48 -29.29 22.45
N ARG A 93 60.98 -29.02 23.65
CA ARG A 93 59.57 -28.89 24.03
C ARG A 93 58.68 -29.99 23.46
N VAL A 94 59.13 -31.25 23.53
CA VAL A 94 58.45 -32.38 22.92
C VAL A 94 58.41 -33.57 23.85
N MET A 95 57.28 -34.27 23.91
CA MET A 95 57.24 -35.61 24.49
C MET A 95 57.98 -36.59 23.59
N GLN A 96 58.84 -37.42 24.17
CA GLN A 96 59.60 -38.42 23.44
C GLN A 96 59.56 -39.79 24.14
N GLY A 97 59.50 -40.84 23.34
CA GLY A 97 59.56 -42.22 23.80
C GLY A 97 60.92 -42.83 23.50
N CYS A 98 61.48 -43.59 24.43
CA CYS A 98 62.62 -44.43 24.17
C CYS A 98 62.18 -45.72 23.47
N ALA A 99 62.41 -45.78 22.16
CA ALA A 99 61.93 -46.82 21.27
C ALA A 99 63.11 -47.67 20.77
N GLY A 100 63.43 -48.75 21.48
CA GLY A 100 64.64 -49.54 21.28
C GLY A 100 65.87 -48.84 21.85
N ASN A 101 66.71 -48.30 20.97
CA ASN A 101 67.85 -47.46 21.31
C ASN A 101 67.74 -46.02 20.77
N LEU A 102 66.55 -45.63 20.32
CA LEU A 102 66.30 -44.36 19.66
C LEU A 102 65.24 -43.52 20.38
N TRP A 103 65.58 -42.26 20.67
CA TRP A 103 64.59 -41.27 21.09
C TRP A 103 63.69 -40.89 19.92
N ARG A 104 62.38 -41.15 20.06
CA ARG A 104 61.37 -40.79 19.07
C ARG A 104 60.47 -39.69 19.63
N ALA A 105 60.44 -38.55 18.95
CA ALA A 105 59.49 -37.48 19.23
C ALA A 105 58.06 -37.93 18.92
N MET A 106 57.13 -37.59 19.81
CA MET A 106 55.70 -37.90 19.72
C MET A 106 54.87 -36.74 19.13
N GLY A 107 55.54 -35.67 18.73
CA GLY A 107 54.96 -34.51 18.07
C GLY A 107 56.04 -33.66 17.40
N PRO A 108 55.71 -32.44 16.95
CA PRO A 108 56.67 -31.50 16.41
C PRO A 108 57.79 -31.20 17.39
N VAL A 109 59.03 -31.10 16.88
CA VAL A 109 60.20 -30.73 17.68
C VAL A 109 60.28 -29.21 17.69
N GLY A 110 60.04 -28.58 18.85
CA GLY A 110 60.18 -27.15 19.02
C GLY A 110 61.63 -26.69 18.86
N GLY A 111 61.83 -25.49 18.31
CA GLY A 111 63.17 -24.89 18.18
C GLY A 111 63.86 -24.73 19.54
N ALA A 112 65.17 -24.94 19.57
CA ALA A 112 65.97 -24.84 20.80
C ALA A 112 65.98 -23.40 21.33
N GLY A 113 65.28 -23.14 22.45
CA GLY A 113 65.24 -21.80 23.01
C GLY A 113 64.60 -21.69 24.38
N GLY A 114 65.44 -21.65 25.42
CA GLY A 114 65.19 -21.03 26.73
C GLY A 114 64.15 -21.70 27.65
N ILE A 115 64.41 -21.64 28.97
CA ILE A 115 63.44 -22.03 30.01
C ILE A 115 62.23 -21.09 29.90
N HIS A 116 61.11 -21.60 29.39
CA HIS A 116 59.80 -20.97 29.55
C HIS A 116 59.08 -21.73 30.66
N VAL A 117 58.77 -21.07 31.78
CA VAL A 117 57.82 -21.63 32.76
C VAL A 117 56.42 -21.28 32.24
N GLY A 118 55.95 -22.05 31.28
CA GLY A 118 54.63 -21.88 30.68
C GLY A 118 53.64 -22.98 31.10
N SER A 119 52.35 -22.71 30.92
CA SER A 119 51.27 -23.67 31.15
C SER A 119 50.32 -23.63 29.97
N CYS A 120 49.82 -24.79 29.56
CA CYS A 120 48.75 -24.87 28.58
C CYS A 120 47.42 -24.61 29.28
N THR A 121 46.56 -23.80 28.68
CA THR A 121 45.25 -23.43 29.23
C THR A 121 44.15 -24.39 28.79
N ASP A 122 43.03 -24.41 29.50
CA ASP A 122 41.83 -25.20 29.18
C ASP A 122 42.07 -26.71 28.89
N PRO A 123 42.48 -27.50 29.91
CA PRO A 123 42.70 -27.12 31.30
C PRO A 123 44.14 -26.70 31.58
N ASP A 124 44.30 -25.77 32.53
CA ASP A 124 45.59 -25.29 33.03
C ASP A 124 46.48 -26.44 33.52
N ARG A 125 47.53 -26.77 32.77
CA ARG A 125 48.53 -27.78 33.15
C ARG A 125 49.94 -27.34 32.87
N ALA A 126 50.86 -27.80 33.72
CA ALA A 126 52.29 -27.52 33.57
C ALA A 126 52.85 -28.13 32.28
N GLU A 127 53.83 -27.46 31.68
CA GLU A 127 54.66 -27.98 30.60
C GLU A 127 55.11 -29.43 30.87
N GLY A 128 55.11 -30.24 29.81
CA GLY A 128 55.46 -31.66 29.87
C GLY A 128 54.37 -32.57 30.43
N THR A 129 53.19 -32.04 30.77
CA THR A 129 52.04 -32.87 31.16
C THR A 129 51.51 -33.64 29.95
N LEU A 130 51.43 -34.96 30.07
CA LEU A 130 50.71 -35.84 29.13
C LEU A 130 49.28 -36.05 29.64
N LYS A 131 48.30 -35.91 28.75
CA LYS A 131 46.87 -36.10 29.08
C LYS A 131 46.12 -36.68 27.89
N TYR A 132 45.15 -37.54 28.17
CA TYR A 132 44.15 -37.94 27.18
C TYR A 132 43.02 -36.91 27.10
N ASN A 133 42.74 -36.42 25.89
CA ASN A 133 41.59 -35.59 25.61
C ASN A 133 40.43 -36.49 25.18
N SER A 134 39.48 -36.68 26.09
CA SER A 134 38.29 -37.51 25.85
C SER A 134 37.37 -36.92 24.77
N SER A 135 37.38 -35.60 24.58
CA SER A 135 36.54 -34.92 23.58
C SER A 135 37.02 -35.21 22.15
N TYR A 136 38.33 -35.22 21.90
CA TYR A 136 38.88 -35.54 20.57
C TYR A 136 39.41 -36.99 20.47
N ARG A 137 39.29 -37.77 21.55
CA ARG A 137 39.82 -39.12 21.71
C ARG A 137 41.26 -39.24 21.22
N VAL A 138 42.13 -38.45 21.84
CA VAL A 138 43.52 -38.28 21.40
C VAL A 138 44.43 -38.02 22.60
N MET A 139 45.63 -38.58 22.58
CA MET A 139 46.65 -38.24 23.56
C MET A 139 47.28 -36.91 23.17
N GLN A 140 47.46 -36.02 24.15
CA GLN A 140 48.08 -34.71 23.94
C GLN A 140 49.10 -34.42 25.05
N TYR A 141 50.09 -33.60 24.75
CA TYR A 141 51.04 -33.11 25.75
C TYR A 141 51.12 -31.60 25.73
N CYS A 142 51.43 -31.01 26.89
CA CYS A 142 51.67 -29.58 26.98
C CYS A 142 53.12 -29.26 26.59
N ASP A 143 53.32 -28.45 25.56
CA ASP A 143 54.66 -28.02 25.13
C ASP A 143 55.16 -26.72 25.82
N GLY A 144 54.36 -26.21 26.77
CA GLY A 144 54.63 -24.98 27.51
C GLY A 144 53.86 -23.77 26.97
N ALA A 145 53.27 -23.86 25.79
CA ALA A 145 52.34 -22.86 25.27
C ALA A 145 50.99 -23.49 24.90
N ASP A 146 51.03 -24.59 24.16
CA ASP A 146 49.87 -25.20 23.52
C ASP A 146 49.75 -26.70 23.84
N TRP A 147 48.52 -27.21 23.78
CA TRP A 147 48.25 -28.64 23.80
C TRP A 147 48.58 -29.25 22.44
N VAL A 148 49.64 -30.06 22.39
CA VAL A 148 50.10 -30.73 21.18
C VAL A 148 49.55 -32.15 21.11
N LEU A 149 48.84 -32.45 20.03
CA LEU A 149 48.24 -33.75 19.75
C LEU A 149 49.31 -34.78 19.33
N ILE A 150 49.14 -36.03 19.76
CA ILE A 150 50.10 -37.12 19.53
C ILE A 150 49.51 -38.16 18.58
N GLY A 151 50.21 -38.44 17.48
CA GLY A 151 50.00 -39.62 16.65
C GLY A 151 48.74 -39.64 15.75
N LYS A 152 47.60 -39.17 16.25
CA LYS A 152 46.34 -39.13 15.51
C LYS A 152 46.34 -37.97 14.53
N LYS A 153 46.21 -38.27 13.24
CA LYS A 153 45.87 -37.27 12.24
C LYS A 153 44.39 -36.94 12.40
N ILE A 154 44.09 -35.79 12.98
CA ILE A 154 42.72 -35.32 13.15
C ILE A 154 42.21 -34.77 11.81
N ASP A 155 41.03 -35.23 11.40
CA ASP A 155 40.32 -34.77 10.21
C ASP A 155 39.06 -34.03 10.69
N LEU A 156 39.19 -32.71 10.80
CA LEU A 156 38.14 -31.79 11.25
C LEU A 156 37.42 -31.12 10.08
N THR A 157 37.72 -31.53 8.85
CA THR A 157 37.10 -30.98 7.66
C THR A 157 35.97 -31.92 7.23
N PRO A 158 34.70 -31.62 7.54
CA PRO A 158 33.60 -32.43 7.04
C PRO A 158 33.51 -32.33 5.51
N ASP A 159 32.80 -33.28 4.92
CA ASP A 159 32.28 -33.12 3.57
C ASP A 159 31.41 -31.85 3.51
N ALA A 160 31.28 -31.26 2.31
CA ALA A 160 30.46 -30.07 2.12
C ALA A 160 29.01 -30.34 2.59
N PHE A 161 28.53 -29.51 3.50
CA PHE A 161 27.16 -29.50 3.99
C PHE A 161 26.50 -28.18 3.58
N VAL A 162 25.19 -28.21 3.36
CA VAL A 162 24.42 -27.05 2.88
C VAL A 162 23.09 -26.97 3.63
N PHE A 163 22.72 -25.77 4.04
CA PHE A 163 21.41 -25.41 4.52
C PHE A 163 20.66 -24.63 3.43
N ALA A 164 19.43 -25.03 3.15
CA ALA A 164 18.64 -24.40 2.10
C ALA A 164 18.05 -23.07 2.61
N ASP A 165 18.44 -21.98 1.95
CA ASP A 165 17.89 -20.65 2.21
C ASP A 165 16.35 -20.64 2.16
N GLN A 166 15.75 -19.84 3.02
CA GLN A 166 14.30 -19.67 3.11
C GLN A 166 13.92 -18.29 2.60
N THR A 167 12.92 -18.23 1.73
CA THR A 167 12.27 -16.99 1.27
C THR A 167 10.85 -16.92 1.79
N ASP A 168 10.23 -15.73 1.71
CA ASP A 168 8.83 -15.51 2.09
C ASP A 168 8.51 -15.86 3.55
N ALA A 169 9.50 -15.74 4.44
CA ALA A 169 9.28 -15.96 5.86
C ALA A 169 8.36 -14.88 6.44
N ALA A 170 7.44 -15.28 7.33
CA ALA A 170 6.70 -14.33 8.14
C ALA A 170 7.65 -13.49 9.00
N LEU A 171 7.29 -12.24 9.26
CA LEU A 171 8.12 -11.31 10.06
C LEU A 171 8.30 -11.80 11.50
N SER A 172 9.45 -11.51 12.11
CA SER A 172 9.73 -11.77 13.54
C SER A 172 9.36 -13.17 14.02
N THR A 173 9.55 -14.17 13.16
CA THR A 173 9.12 -15.55 13.38
C THR A 173 10.35 -16.44 13.54
N LEU A 174 10.33 -17.36 14.50
CA LEU A 174 11.39 -18.36 14.65
C LEU A 174 11.27 -19.38 13.52
N ILE A 175 12.29 -19.46 12.66
CA ILE A 175 12.37 -20.37 11.53
C ILE A 175 13.45 -21.41 11.83
N GLU A 176 13.17 -22.67 11.50
CA GLU A 176 14.14 -23.75 11.56
C GLU A 176 14.60 -24.15 10.15
N SER A 177 15.87 -24.49 10.00
CA SER A 177 16.43 -24.98 8.73
C SER A 177 16.02 -26.43 8.44
N ASN A 178 16.37 -26.91 7.25
CA ASN A 178 16.47 -28.35 7.03
C ASN A 178 17.50 -28.98 8.00
N ILE A 179 17.29 -30.26 8.34
CA ILE A 179 18.24 -31.05 9.11
C ILE A 179 19.30 -31.61 8.15
N THR A 180 20.57 -31.39 8.45
CA THR A 180 21.69 -31.77 7.60
C THR A 180 22.60 -32.75 8.33
N GLN A 181 22.93 -33.88 7.71
CA GLN A 181 23.88 -34.84 8.27
C GLN A 181 25.32 -34.35 8.05
N ILE A 182 26.17 -34.48 9.07
CA ILE A 182 27.61 -34.20 8.95
C ILE A 182 28.36 -35.50 8.68
N THR A 183 29.13 -35.53 7.59
CA THR A 183 29.96 -36.68 7.20
C THR A 183 31.39 -36.25 6.90
N GLY A 184 32.31 -37.20 6.70
CA GLY A 184 33.67 -36.94 6.21
C GLY A 184 34.71 -36.69 7.31
N ILE A 185 34.28 -36.33 8.53
CA ILE A 185 35.18 -36.21 9.69
C ILE A 185 35.56 -37.58 10.26
N LYS A 186 36.79 -37.72 10.76
CA LYS A 186 37.29 -38.96 11.40
C LYS A 186 37.38 -38.87 12.90
N THR A 187 37.08 -37.70 13.44
CA THR A 187 37.02 -37.40 14.87
C THR A 187 35.84 -36.49 15.12
N ILE A 188 35.59 -36.17 16.40
CA ILE A 188 34.63 -35.16 16.80
C ILE A 188 35.17 -33.77 16.37
N ALA A 189 34.28 -32.90 15.90
CA ALA A 189 34.59 -31.53 15.48
C ALA A 189 33.76 -30.51 16.27
N ASP A 190 34.33 -29.32 16.47
CA ASP A 190 33.62 -28.23 17.14
C ASP A 190 32.58 -27.62 16.21
N VAL A 191 31.40 -27.30 16.75
CA VAL A 191 30.35 -26.53 16.08
C VAL A 191 30.25 -25.16 16.71
N SER A 192 30.19 -24.13 15.88
CA SER A 192 29.89 -22.77 16.31
C SER A 192 28.94 -22.11 15.33
N ILE A 193 28.12 -21.18 15.84
CA ILE A 193 27.16 -20.42 15.03
C ILE A 193 27.27 -18.94 15.38
N GLY A 194 27.07 -18.09 14.38
CA GLY A 194 26.94 -16.65 14.57
C GLY A 194 26.12 -16.05 13.43
N GLY A 195 25.82 -14.75 13.55
CA GLY A 195 25.02 -14.03 12.55
C GLY A 195 23.86 -13.27 13.18
N ASP A 196 22.90 -12.92 12.34
CA ASP A 196 21.75 -12.09 12.67
C ASP A 196 20.54 -12.94 13.10
N GLY A 197 19.57 -12.32 13.77
CA GLY A 197 18.34 -13.02 14.17
C GLY A 197 18.53 -13.99 15.36
N SER A 198 19.59 -13.82 16.14
CA SER A 198 19.93 -14.66 17.31
C SER A 198 20.00 -16.15 16.94
N PRO A 199 20.90 -16.54 16.03
CA PRO A 199 20.91 -17.89 15.50
C PRO A 199 21.37 -18.88 16.56
N GLU A 200 20.73 -20.05 16.60
CA GLU A 200 21.04 -21.17 17.47
C GLU A 200 21.11 -22.45 16.64
N TYR A 201 21.79 -23.47 17.16
CA TYR A 201 21.77 -24.80 16.55
C TYR A 201 21.50 -25.88 17.59
N ARG A 202 21.09 -27.05 17.11
CA ARG A 202 21.00 -28.29 17.88
C ARG A 202 21.70 -29.44 17.15
N ILE A 203 22.19 -30.41 17.90
CA ILE A 203 22.83 -31.63 17.39
C ILE A 203 21.94 -32.82 17.73
N CYS A 204 21.72 -33.70 16.76
CA CYS A 204 20.82 -34.83 16.87
C CYS A 204 21.49 -36.13 16.41
N ASP A 205 21.05 -37.24 16.99
CA ASP A 205 21.55 -38.58 16.65
C ASP A 205 20.78 -39.22 15.49
N ASP A 206 19.61 -38.69 15.15
CA ASP A 206 18.77 -39.18 14.05
C ASP A 206 18.32 -38.06 13.09
N ALA A 207 17.98 -38.47 11.86
CA ALA A 207 17.63 -37.57 10.76
C ALA A 207 16.33 -36.76 10.98
N ALA A 208 15.50 -37.14 11.94
CA ALA A 208 14.28 -36.43 12.29
C ALA A 208 14.47 -35.56 13.55
N CYS A 209 15.68 -35.52 14.13
CA CYS A 209 15.96 -34.87 15.39
C CYS A 209 15.03 -35.31 16.54
N SER A 210 14.67 -36.59 16.58
CA SER A 210 13.86 -37.16 17.66
C SER A 210 14.69 -37.47 18.92
N ALA A 211 15.96 -37.79 18.76
CA ALA A 211 16.99 -37.92 19.78
C ALA A 211 17.96 -36.74 19.66
N VAL A 212 17.93 -35.87 20.67
CA VAL A 212 18.72 -34.64 20.73
C VAL A 212 19.91 -34.83 21.67
N ASP A 213 21.11 -34.66 21.13
CA ASP A 213 22.38 -34.76 21.87
C ASP A 213 22.74 -33.39 22.49
N GLN A 214 22.61 -32.33 21.70
CA GLN A 214 22.69 -30.95 22.16
C GLN A 214 21.41 -30.21 21.77
N ASP A 215 20.70 -29.68 22.77
CA ASP A 215 19.54 -28.82 22.53
C ASP A 215 19.97 -27.42 22.07
N TRP A 216 19.00 -26.64 21.61
CA TRP A 216 19.21 -25.33 21.03
C TRP A 216 20.07 -24.41 21.89
N GLY A 217 21.12 -23.87 21.29
CA GLY A 217 21.96 -22.84 21.89
C GLY A 217 23.08 -22.36 20.97
N THR A 218 23.98 -21.55 21.54
CA THR A 218 25.14 -20.96 20.84
C THR A 218 26.49 -21.38 21.40
N ALA A 219 26.48 -22.09 22.54
CA ALA A 219 27.70 -22.60 23.15
C ALA A 219 28.36 -23.63 22.24
N THR A 220 29.69 -23.57 22.11
CA THR A 220 30.45 -24.50 21.28
C THR A 220 30.12 -25.94 21.63
N GLY A 221 29.69 -26.68 20.62
CA GLY A 221 29.23 -28.06 20.69
C GLY A 221 30.19 -28.99 19.99
N LEU A 222 30.00 -30.29 20.21
CA LEU A 222 30.84 -31.33 19.65
C LEU A 222 29.98 -32.21 18.75
N ILE A 223 30.34 -32.31 17.47
CA ILE A 223 29.63 -33.15 16.51
C ILE A 223 30.54 -34.25 15.96
N GLY A 224 30.04 -35.48 15.96
CA GLY A 224 30.68 -36.66 15.42
C GLY A 224 30.21 -36.99 14.00
N ASN A 225 30.97 -37.84 13.32
CA ASN A 225 30.63 -38.32 11.98
C ASN A 225 29.30 -39.09 12.00
N GLY A 226 28.35 -38.67 11.17
CA GLY A 226 27.03 -39.28 11.03
C GLY A 226 25.93 -38.65 11.89
N GLN A 227 26.25 -37.72 12.79
CA GLN A 227 25.26 -36.92 13.51
C GLN A 227 24.64 -35.84 12.60
N TYR A 228 23.52 -35.27 13.06
CA TYR A 228 22.71 -34.32 12.32
C TYR A 228 22.72 -32.95 13.00
N LEU A 229 22.74 -31.90 12.18
CA LEU A 229 22.75 -30.52 12.59
C LEU A 229 21.51 -29.81 12.06
N GLN A 230 20.87 -29.00 12.89
CA GLN A 230 19.79 -28.12 12.48
C GLN A 230 20.00 -26.74 13.09
N LEU A 231 19.69 -25.72 12.30
CA LEU A 231 19.80 -24.33 12.69
C LEU A 231 18.41 -23.75 12.94
N ARG A 232 18.35 -22.68 13.73
CA ARG A 232 17.17 -21.82 13.81
C ARG A 232 17.60 -20.37 13.99
N LEU A 233 16.81 -19.46 13.46
CA LEU A 233 16.97 -18.02 13.68
C LEU A 233 15.60 -17.33 13.66
N THR A 234 15.53 -16.13 14.23
CA THR A 234 14.33 -15.29 14.12
C THR A 234 14.42 -14.44 12.85
N SER A 235 13.45 -14.58 11.94
CA SER A 235 13.36 -13.78 10.71
C SER A 235 13.30 -12.28 11.01
N ASN A 236 13.67 -11.46 10.02
CA ASN A 236 13.74 -10.02 10.23
C ASN A 236 12.38 -9.41 10.59
N ALA A 237 12.38 -8.25 11.26
CA ALA A 237 11.17 -7.49 11.56
C ALA A 237 10.71 -6.62 10.37
N ALA A 238 11.59 -6.38 9.39
CA ALA A 238 11.29 -5.67 8.15
C ALA A 238 11.00 -6.64 7.00
N TYR A 239 10.25 -6.18 6.00
CA TYR A 239 9.96 -6.90 4.75
C TYR A 239 11.18 -6.98 3.83
N ASP A 240 11.23 -8.00 2.97
CA ASP A 240 12.32 -8.28 2.01
C ASP A 240 13.72 -8.08 2.62
N THR A 241 13.86 -8.45 3.88
CA THR A 241 15.08 -8.25 4.65
C THR A 241 15.55 -9.60 5.16
N MET A 242 16.82 -9.88 4.91
CA MET A 242 17.46 -11.13 5.26
C MET A 242 18.10 -11.05 6.64
N ASN A 243 17.93 -12.11 7.43
CA ASN A 243 18.84 -12.45 8.53
C ASN A 243 19.60 -13.72 8.14
N SER A 244 20.88 -13.79 8.51
CA SER A 244 21.79 -14.88 8.13
C SER A 244 22.36 -15.60 9.35
N ALA A 245 22.45 -16.91 9.29
CA ALA A 245 23.18 -17.74 10.24
C ALA A 245 24.40 -18.37 9.56
N ALA A 246 25.60 -17.99 10.01
CA ALA A 246 26.84 -18.61 9.60
C ALA A 246 27.21 -19.70 10.62
N VAL A 247 27.20 -20.96 10.18
CA VAL A 247 27.58 -22.10 11.00
C VAL A 247 28.93 -22.65 10.55
N THR A 248 29.80 -22.96 11.50
CA THR A 248 31.11 -23.56 11.27
C THR A 248 31.18 -24.90 11.97
N VAL A 249 31.58 -25.95 11.24
CA VAL A 249 31.83 -27.29 11.75
C VAL A 249 33.30 -27.64 11.46
N GLY A 250 34.11 -27.68 12.51
CA GLY A 250 35.56 -27.85 12.41
C GLY A 250 36.18 -26.76 11.54
N THR A 251 36.56 -27.08 10.30
CA THR A 251 37.15 -26.11 9.36
C THR A 251 36.26 -25.72 8.18
N ALA A 252 35.04 -26.26 8.10
CA ALA A 252 34.09 -25.94 7.02
C ALA A 252 32.97 -25.05 7.56
N SER A 253 32.43 -24.20 6.70
CA SER A 253 31.35 -23.27 7.06
C SER A 253 30.30 -23.21 5.97
N ASP A 254 29.07 -22.94 6.37
CA ASP A 254 27.96 -22.63 5.48
C ASP A 254 27.18 -21.43 6.03
N GLN A 255 26.53 -20.69 5.13
CA GLN A 255 25.66 -19.58 5.49
C GLN A 255 24.24 -19.95 5.09
N TRP A 256 23.32 -19.84 6.06
CA TRP A 256 21.90 -20.06 5.87
C TRP A 256 21.15 -18.74 5.97
N ASP A 257 20.45 -18.37 4.91
CA ASP A 257 19.74 -17.11 4.81
C ASP A 257 18.23 -17.29 4.95
N VAL A 258 17.59 -16.41 5.72
CA VAL A 258 16.12 -16.32 5.85
C VAL A 258 15.67 -14.93 5.46
N THR A 259 15.02 -14.83 4.30
CA THR A 259 14.46 -13.59 3.75
C THR A 259 12.97 -13.52 4.05
N THR A 260 12.53 -12.40 4.61
CA THR A 260 11.12 -12.14 4.90
C THR A 260 10.30 -11.89 3.63
N VAL A 261 8.99 -12.07 3.73
CA VAL A 261 8.03 -11.74 2.66
C VAL A 261 8.14 -10.28 2.19
N ASP A 262 7.74 -10.02 0.94
CA ASP A 262 7.64 -8.67 0.37
C ASP A 262 6.59 -7.77 1.05
N ASP A 263 6.85 -6.46 1.08
CA ASP A 263 5.87 -5.43 1.44
C ASP A 263 5.01 -5.08 0.23
N VAL A 264 3.73 -5.46 0.30
CA VAL A 264 2.73 -5.19 -0.75
C VAL A 264 1.76 -4.07 -0.37
N ALA A 265 2.01 -3.35 0.72
CA ALA A 265 1.17 -2.28 1.23
C ALA A 265 1.84 -0.92 1.02
N PRO A 266 1.55 -0.21 -0.09
CA PRO A 266 2.18 1.08 -0.33
C PRO A 266 1.77 2.12 0.71
N ASP A 267 2.62 3.13 0.86
CA ASP A 267 2.27 4.37 1.54
C ASP A 267 0.99 4.97 0.91
N SER A 268 0.23 5.71 1.70
CA SER A 268 -1.01 6.34 1.24
C SER A 268 -0.74 7.20 0.00
N PHE A 269 -1.52 6.98 -1.05
CA PHE A 269 -1.47 7.75 -2.29
C PHE A 269 -2.88 8.22 -2.67
N SER A 270 -2.99 9.32 -3.40
CA SER A 270 -4.28 9.83 -3.86
C SER A 270 -4.20 10.56 -5.20
N PHE A 271 -5.28 10.48 -5.96
CA PHE A 271 -5.52 11.22 -7.18
C PHE A 271 -6.47 12.39 -6.91
N VAL A 272 -6.29 13.48 -7.65
CA VAL A 272 -7.12 14.68 -7.48
C VAL A 272 -8.33 14.56 -8.39
N ASP A 273 -9.53 14.57 -7.80
CA ASP A 273 -10.79 14.59 -8.53
C ASP A 273 -10.91 15.82 -9.42
N LEU A 274 -11.49 15.64 -10.61
CA LEU A 274 -11.65 16.69 -11.59
C LEU A 274 -13.14 17.00 -11.81
N THR A 275 -13.46 18.29 -11.89
CA THR A 275 -14.81 18.78 -12.19
C THR A 275 -14.84 19.60 -13.47
N ALA A 276 -16.03 19.84 -14.01
CA ALA A 276 -16.26 20.63 -15.22
C ALA A 276 -15.43 20.16 -16.43
N GLN A 277 -15.25 18.84 -16.57
CA GLN A 277 -14.53 18.27 -17.71
C GLN A 277 -15.42 18.15 -18.95
N LEU A 278 -14.82 18.25 -20.13
CA LEU A 278 -15.51 18.04 -21.39
C LEU A 278 -16.10 16.64 -21.46
N ARG A 279 -17.28 16.50 -22.07
CA ARG A 279 -18.01 15.23 -22.18
C ARG A 279 -17.43 14.31 -23.25
N ASN A 280 -17.49 13.00 -23.03
CA ASN A 280 -17.02 11.96 -23.97
C ASN A 280 -15.58 12.19 -24.47
N THR A 281 -14.68 12.59 -23.56
CA THR A 281 -13.26 12.83 -23.85
C THR A 281 -12.37 12.03 -22.91
N VAL A 282 -11.18 11.68 -23.37
CA VAL A 282 -10.18 11.00 -22.53
C VAL A 282 -9.50 12.04 -21.64
N ILE A 283 -9.64 11.88 -20.33
CA ILE A 283 -9.09 12.77 -19.30
C ILE A 283 -7.94 12.04 -18.58
N PRO A 284 -6.73 12.63 -18.51
CA PRO A 284 -5.65 12.11 -17.68
C PRO A 284 -5.68 12.70 -16.26
N SER A 285 -5.27 11.91 -15.27
CA SER A 285 -5.10 12.36 -13.87
C SER A 285 -3.77 13.11 -13.66
N ASN A 286 -3.55 13.61 -12.44
CA ASN A 286 -2.21 13.92 -11.94
C ASN A 286 -1.33 12.65 -11.90
N VAL A 287 -0.01 12.85 -11.86
CA VAL A 287 0.97 11.76 -11.69
C VAL A 287 1.30 11.62 -10.20
N VAL A 288 1.29 10.40 -9.71
CA VAL A 288 1.51 10.07 -8.29
C VAL A 288 2.72 9.17 -8.16
N ASN A 289 3.58 9.40 -7.15
CA ASN A 289 4.71 8.53 -6.86
C ASN A 289 4.28 7.45 -5.85
N ILE A 290 4.60 6.18 -6.11
CA ILE A 290 4.28 5.07 -5.22
C ILE A 290 5.51 4.72 -4.39
N THR A 291 5.36 4.72 -3.06
CA THR A 291 6.42 4.38 -2.10
C THR A 291 5.95 3.36 -1.07
N GLY A 292 6.87 2.83 -0.26
CA GLY A 292 6.54 1.98 0.88
C GLY A 292 6.31 0.51 0.55
N ILE A 293 6.67 0.05 -0.66
CA ILE A 293 6.59 -1.35 -1.09
C ILE A 293 7.97 -1.94 -1.34
N THR A 294 8.10 -3.27 -1.32
CA THR A 294 9.28 -4.00 -1.82
C THR A 294 8.90 -4.91 -2.99
N GLY A 295 9.89 -5.31 -3.79
CA GLY A 295 9.65 -6.16 -4.96
C GLY A 295 8.70 -5.56 -6.01
N ASN A 296 7.98 -6.45 -6.72
CA ASN A 296 7.01 -6.11 -7.76
C ASN A 296 5.58 -6.25 -7.21
N VAL A 297 4.87 -5.15 -7.02
CA VAL A 297 3.48 -5.16 -6.53
C VAL A 297 2.51 -5.04 -7.70
N LEU A 298 1.43 -5.83 -7.66
CA LEU A 298 0.38 -5.79 -8.69
C LEU A 298 -0.42 -4.49 -8.63
N VAL A 299 -0.70 -3.94 -9.81
CA VAL A 299 -1.60 -2.80 -10.00
C VAL A 299 -2.77 -3.24 -10.88
N SER A 300 -3.98 -2.84 -10.51
CA SER A 300 -5.19 -3.02 -11.30
C SER A 300 -6.06 -1.77 -11.25
N ILE A 301 -6.83 -1.53 -12.30
CA ILE A 301 -7.79 -0.42 -12.34
C ILE A 301 -9.14 -0.92 -12.87
N SER A 302 -10.21 -0.37 -12.33
CA SER A 302 -11.58 -0.68 -12.74
C SER A 302 -12.48 0.54 -12.57
N GLY A 303 -13.69 0.51 -13.13
CA GLY A 303 -14.64 1.61 -13.03
C GLY A 303 -15.23 2.02 -14.37
N ASP A 304 -15.82 3.21 -14.41
CA ASP A 304 -16.50 3.76 -15.57
C ASP A 304 -15.53 4.36 -16.59
N GLY A 305 -15.97 4.50 -17.84
CA GLY A 305 -15.20 5.23 -18.85
C GLY A 305 -13.99 4.48 -19.41
N ASN A 306 -13.92 3.15 -19.23
CA ASN A 306 -12.79 2.29 -19.63
C ASN A 306 -11.46 2.81 -19.05
N PRO A 307 -11.31 2.79 -17.72
CA PRO A 307 -10.15 3.40 -17.10
C PRO A 307 -8.89 2.56 -17.37
N GLU A 308 -7.77 3.25 -17.57
CA GLU A 308 -6.45 2.67 -17.77
C GLU A 308 -5.43 3.42 -16.91
N PHE A 309 -4.33 2.77 -16.56
CA PHE A 309 -3.18 3.40 -15.93
C PHE A 309 -1.91 3.19 -16.74
N ARG A 310 -0.88 3.98 -16.45
CA ARG A 310 0.48 3.76 -16.92
C ARG A 310 1.49 3.95 -15.79
N VAL A 311 2.55 3.15 -15.83
CA VAL A 311 3.67 3.23 -14.89
C VAL A 311 4.86 3.90 -15.57
N ASN A 312 5.48 4.89 -14.91
CA ASN A 312 6.66 5.62 -15.42
C ASN A 312 6.52 6.15 -16.85
N GLY A 313 5.32 6.61 -17.21
CA GLY A 313 5.05 7.14 -18.56
C GLY A 313 5.01 6.09 -19.67
N GLY A 314 4.96 4.79 -19.33
CA GLY A 314 4.86 3.68 -20.27
C GLY A 314 3.50 3.58 -20.98
N ALA A 315 3.20 2.38 -21.51
CA ALA A 315 1.94 2.11 -22.18
C ALA A 315 0.77 2.13 -21.19
N TRP A 316 -0.41 2.51 -21.70
CA TRP A 316 -1.66 2.43 -20.95
C TRP A 316 -2.15 0.98 -20.91
N THR A 317 -2.53 0.52 -19.72
CA THR A 317 -2.96 -0.86 -19.43
C THR A 317 -4.02 -0.87 -18.32
N THR A 318 -4.68 -2.00 -18.11
CA THR A 318 -5.65 -2.22 -17.02
C THR A 318 -5.08 -3.08 -15.88
N SER A 319 -3.95 -3.74 -16.11
CA SER A 319 -3.20 -4.49 -15.10
C SER A 319 -1.69 -4.45 -15.40
N GLY A 320 -0.88 -4.63 -14.35
CA GLY A 320 0.58 -4.55 -14.44
C GLY A 320 1.23 -4.68 -13.07
N THR A 321 2.53 -4.38 -13.00
CA THR A 321 3.28 -4.31 -11.74
C THR A 321 3.92 -2.94 -11.57
N ILE A 322 4.17 -2.57 -10.32
CA ILE A 322 4.87 -1.35 -9.93
C ILE A 322 5.90 -1.66 -8.85
N GLN A 323 6.99 -0.90 -8.85
CA GLN A 323 8.06 -0.97 -7.85
C GLN A 323 8.14 0.34 -7.07
N ASN A 324 8.80 0.29 -5.91
CA ASN A 324 9.06 1.46 -5.07
C ASN A 324 9.73 2.61 -5.85
N GLY A 325 9.19 3.82 -5.71
CA GLY A 325 9.69 5.02 -6.38
C GLY A 325 9.28 5.17 -7.85
N GLN A 326 8.42 4.29 -8.35
CA GLN A 326 7.82 4.45 -9.68
C GLN A 326 6.55 5.32 -9.62
N THR A 327 6.25 5.97 -10.74
CA THR A 327 5.09 6.85 -10.87
C THR A 327 3.91 6.16 -11.52
N LEU A 328 2.70 6.52 -11.10
CA LEU A 328 1.43 6.06 -11.61
C LEU A 328 0.62 7.25 -12.14
N GLN A 329 -0.01 7.07 -13.29
CA GLN A 329 -0.98 8.03 -13.83
C GLN A 329 -2.17 7.25 -14.39
N LEU A 330 -3.37 7.77 -14.16
CA LEU A 330 -4.63 7.20 -14.63
C LEU A 330 -5.16 8.01 -15.82
N ARG A 331 -6.06 7.38 -16.58
CA ARG A 331 -6.96 8.05 -17.50
C ARG A 331 -8.28 7.31 -17.59
N LEU A 332 -9.34 8.03 -17.93
CA LEU A 332 -10.64 7.46 -18.27
C LEU A 332 -11.34 8.33 -19.33
N THR A 333 -12.38 7.80 -19.96
CA THR A 333 -13.28 8.57 -20.84
C THR A 333 -14.43 9.14 -20.02
N SER A 334 -14.57 10.47 -19.99
CA SER A 334 -15.63 11.16 -19.25
C SER A 334 -17.03 10.81 -19.77
N ASN A 335 -18.05 10.97 -18.92
CA ASN A 335 -19.43 10.67 -19.29
C ASN A 335 -19.92 11.51 -20.48
N ALA A 336 -20.90 11.00 -21.24
CA ALA A 336 -21.55 11.74 -22.33
C ALA A 336 -22.65 12.70 -21.83
N ALA A 337 -23.17 12.49 -20.62
CA ALA A 337 -24.15 13.34 -19.96
C ALA A 337 -23.47 14.49 -19.19
N TYR A 338 -24.21 15.58 -18.97
CA TYR A 338 -23.78 16.71 -18.14
C TYR A 338 -23.83 16.37 -16.64
N SER A 339 -23.03 17.07 -15.84
CA SER A 339 -22.95 16.95 -14.37
C SER A 339 -22.92 15.51 -13.86
N THR A 340 -22.29 14.60 -14.62
CA THR A 340 -22.28 13.17 -14.34
C THR A 340 -20.86 12.73 -14.04
N ILE A 341 -20.71 11.98 -12.96
CA ILE A 341 -19.43 11.45 -12.49
C ILE A 341 -19.11 10.16 -13.27
N SER A 342 -17.85 10.00 -13.65
CA SER A 342 -17.25 8.72 -13.99
C SER A 342 -16.10 8.46 -13.03
N THR A 343 -16.10 7.27 -12.45
CA THR A 343 -15.18 6.90 -11.38
C THR A 343 -14.19 5.84 -11.87
N ALA A 344 -12.91 6.02 -11.57
CA ALA A 344 -11.88 4.98 -11.67
C ALA A 344 -11.36 4.62 -10.29
N THR A 345 -11.36 3.33 -9.96
CA THR A 345 -10.74 2.80 -8.75
C THR A 345 -9.47 2.08 -9.13
N VAL A 346 -8.33 2.56 -8.63
CA VAL A 346 -7.03 1.93 -8.82
C VAL A 346 -6.60 1.25 -7.53
N THR A 347 -6.10 0.02 -7.65
CA THR A 347 -5.61 -0.79 -6.54
C THR A 347 -4.14 -1.11 -6.78
N VAL A 348 -3.29 -0.83 -5.79
CA VAL A 348 -1.87 -1.15 -5.76
C VAL A 348 -1.63 -2.05 -4.54
N GLY A 349 -1.40 -3.35 -4.78
CA GLY A 349 -1.25 -4.33 -3.71
C GLY A 349 -2.49 -4.36 -2.82
N SER A 350 -2.33 -4.01 -1.53
CA SER A 350 -3.44 -3.94 -0.57
C SER A 350 -4.13 -2.58 -0.44
N ALA A 351 -3.62 -1.53 -1.10
CA ALA A 351 -4.17 -0.18 -1.04
C ALA A 351 -4.96 0.18 -2.29
N SER A 352 -5.94 1.07 -2.17
CA SER A 352 -6.75 1.55 -3.29
C SER A 352 -7.11 3.02 -3.14
N ASP A 353 -7.29 3.70 -4.27
CA ASP A 353 -7.82 5.05 -4.33
C ASP A 353 -8.92 5.17 -5.39
N GLN A 354 -9.84 6.09 -5.16
CA GLN A 354 -10.92 6.41 -6.09
C GLN A 354 -10.64 7.79 -6.71
N TRP A 355 -10.68 7.85 -8.04
CA TRP A 355 -10.51 9.06 -8.80
C TRP A 355 -11.79 9.38 -9.59
N ASP A 356 -12.41 10.52 -9.30
CA ASP A 356 -13.66 10.94 -9.90
C ASP A 356 -13.46 12.05 -10.94
N VAL A 357 -14.14 11.89 -12.08
CA VAL A 357 -14.20 12.88 -13.16
C VAL A 357 -15.65 13.27 -13.40
N THR A 358 -15.98 14.52 -13.08
CA THR A 358 -17.32 15.10 -13.27
C THR A 358 -17.34 15.96 -14.53
N THR A 359 -18.33 15.71 -15.39
CA THR A 359 -18.54 16.51 -16.60
C THR A 359 -19.08 17.90 -16.31
N GLU A 360 -18.91 18.82 -17.26
CA GLU A 360 -19.51 20.16 -17.25
C GLU A 360 -21.03 20.15 -17.05
N ASP A 361 -21.59 21.27 -16.60
CA ASP A 361 -23.02 21.44 -16.37
C ASP A 361 -23.78 21.76 -17.68
N ASP A 362 -25.07 21.40 -17.74
CA ASP A 362 -25.98 21.81 -18.80
C ASP A 362 -26.51 23.22 -18.51
N THR A 363 -26.12 24.17 -19.36
CA THR A 363 -26.55 25.57 -19.31
C THR A 363 -27.64 25.91 -20.32
N THR A 364 -28.05 24.97 -21.19
CA THR A 364 -29.06 25.21 -22.21
C THR A 364 -30.44 24.81 -21.70
N PRO A 365 -31.35 25.76 -21.43
CA PRO A 365 -32.66 25.41 -20.92
C PRO A 365 -33.53 24.79 -22.01
N SER A 366 -34.54 24.04 -21.58
CA SER A 366 -35.66 23.64 -22.45
C SER A 366 -36.36 24.89 -23.03
N PRO A 367 -36.93 24.81 -24.25
CA PRO A 367 -37.64 25.93 -24.86
C PRO A 367 -38.72 26.49 -23.93
N PHE A 368 -38.79 27.80 -23.83
CA PHE A 368 -39.74 28.52 -23.00
C PHE A 368 -40.40 29.63 -23.82
N SER A 369 -41.60 30.07 -23.43
CA SER A 369 -42.30 31.14 -24.14
C SER A 369 -43.14 32.03 -23.22
N PHE A 370 -43.19 33.32 -23.56
CA PHE A 370 -44.05 34.33 -22.96
C PHE A 370 -45.29 34.55 -23.84
N THR A 371 -46.39 34.95 -23.21
CA THR A 371 -47.63 35.26 -23.93
C THR A 371 -47.67 36.74 -24.28
N ASP A 372 -47.73 37.02 -25.58
CA ASP A 372 -47.89 38.38 -26.12
C ASP A 372 -49.16 39.06 -25.61
N GLN A 373 -49.08 40.38 -25.40
CA GLN A 373 -50.18 41.19 -24.90
C GLN A 373 -50.57 42.27 -25.91
N ALA A 374 -51.86 42.33 -26.22
CA ALA A 374 -52.45 43.32 -27.11
C ALA A 374 -53.39 44.26 -26.34
N ASN A 375 -53.74 45.38 -26.97
CA ASN A 375 -54.65 46.39 -26.42
C ASN A 375 -54.22 46.91 -25.05
N VAL A 376 -52.91 47.07 -24.84
CA VAL A 376 -52.35 47.62 -23.60
C VAL A 376 -52.52 49.14 -23.60
N ALA A 377 -52.89 49.71 -22.46
CA ALA A 377 -52.96 51.16 -22.30
C ALA A 377 -51.59 51.80 -22.60
N LEU A 378 -51.59 53.05 -23.07
CA LEU A 378 -50.37 53.79 -23.40
C LEU A 378 -49.50 54.03 -22.15
N SER A 379 -48.17 54.12 -22.33
CA SER A 379 -47.21 54.48 -21.28
C SER A 379 -47.38 53.73 -19.95
N THR A 380 -47.78 52.46 -20.02
CA THR A 380 -48.13 51.63 -18.86
C THR A 380 -47.03 50.63 -18.59
N LEU A 381 -46.55 50.55 -17.35
CA LEU A 381 -45.68 49.46 -16.92
C LEU A 381 -46.52 48.18 -16.80
N ILE A 382 -46.20 47.17 -17.62
CA ILE A 382 -46.91 45.90 -17.65
C ILE A 382 -45.93 44.74 -17.44
N ALA A 383 -46.41 43.66 -16.83
CA ALA A 383 -45.66 42.44 -16.60
C ALA A 383 -46.22 41.28 -17.45
N SER A 384 -45.33 40.38 -17.85
CA SER A 384 -45.67 39.15 -18.58
C SER A 384 -46.31 38.11 -17.64
N ASN A 385 -46.74 36.98 -18.23
CA ASN A 385 -46.90 35.74 -17.47
C ASN A 385 -45.56 35.30 -16.85
N ILE A 386 -45.64 34.46 -15.81
CA ILE A 386 -44.48 33.85 -15.14
C ILE A 386 -44.19 32.53 -15.82
N VAL A 387 -42.93 32.28 -16.18
CA VAL A 387 -42.50 31.11 -16.95
C VAL A 387 -41.45 30.33 -16.16
N GLN A 388 -41.62 29.02 -16.01
CA GLN A 388 -40.62 28.16 -15.37
C GLN A 388 -39.49 27.83 -16.34
N ILE A 389 -38.25 27.93 -15.88
CA ILE A 389 -37.06 27.49 -16.64
C ILE A 389 -36.66 26.10 -16.17
N THR A 390 -36.56 25.16 -17.11
CA THR A 390 -36.27 23.74 -16.84
C THR A 390 -35.18 23.19 -17.77
N GLY A 391 -34.68 21.99 -17.46
CA GLY A 391 -33.68 21.29 -18.28
C GLY A 391 -32.23 21.66 -17.99
N LEU A 392 -31.98 22.42 -16.91
CA LEU A 392 -30.64 22.84 -16.53
C LEU A 392 -30.06 21.92 -15.45
N THR A 393 -28.75 21.71 -15.48
CA THR A 393 -27.99 21.25 -14.30
C THR A 393 -27.07 22.34 -13.77
N GLY A 394 -26.70 23.31 -14.61
CA GLY A 394 -25.95 24.51 -14.24
C GLY A 394 -26.84 25.71 -13.94
N SER A 395 -26.20 26.87 -13.74
CA SER A 395 -26.87 28.16 -13.53
C SER A 395 -26.46 29.19 -14.58
N PRO A 396 -26.98 29.10 -15.82
CA PRO A 396 -26.68 30.03 -16.91
C PRO A 396 -27.04 31.48 -16.58
N ALA A 397 -26.39 32.40 -17.30
CA ALA A 397 -26.73 33.81 -17.26
C ALA A 397 -28.03 34.12 -18.02
N VAL A 398 -28.79 35.07 -17.50
CA VAL A 398 -29.99 35.65 -18.08
C VAL A 398 -29.68 37.08 -18.52
N SER A 399 -30.12 37.44 -19.71
CA SER A 399 -30.05 38.80 -20.24
C SER A 399 -31.38 39.20 -20.89
N ILE A 400 -31.65 40.50 -20.95
CA ILE A 400 -32.85 41.05 -21.57
C ILE A 400 -32.51 42.30 -22.39
N ALA A 401 -33.14 42.44 -23.55
CA ALA A 401 -33.00 43.60 -24.42
C ALA A 401 -34.34 43.93 -25.11
N GLY A 402 -34.46 45.13 -25.69
CA GLY A 402 -35.64 45.52 -26.46
C GLY A 402 -36.20 46.90 -26.11
N GLY A 403 -37.43 47.14 -26.55
CA GLY A 403 -38.13 48.41 -26.38
C GLY A 403 -38.84 48.54 -25.02
N GLY A 404 -39.09 49.78 -24.58
CA GLY A 404 -39.86 50.02 -23.35
C GLY A 404 -39.09 49.80 -22.04
N SER A 405 -37.76 49.86 -22.07
CA SER A 405 -36.88 49.64 -20.91
C SER A 405 -37.14 48.30 -20.21
N PRO A 406 -37.00 47.17 -20.91
CA PRO A 406 -37.41 45.88 -20.38
C PRO A 406 -36.51 45.45 -19.22
N GLN A 407 -37.13 44.79 -18.25
CA GLN A 407 -36.48 44.21 -17.07
C GLN A 407 -37.03 42.82 -16.81
N TYR A 408 -36.27 41.96 -16.14
CA TYR A 408 -36.73 40.67 -15.66
C TYR A 408 -36.53 40.54 -14.15
N ARG A 409 -37.26 39.62 -13.54
CA ARG A 409 -37.04 39.13 -12.18
C ARG A 409 -37.05 37.61 -12.16
N ILE A 410 -36.38 37.01 -11.17
CA ILE A 410 -36.31 35.57 -10.96
C ILE A 410 -36.95 35.24 -9.62
N CYS A 411 -37.75 34.18 -9.58
CA CYS A 411 -38.49 33.73 -8.42
C CYS A 411 -38.30 32.24 -8.17
N SER A 412 -38.45 31.80 -6.91
CA SER A 412 -38.37 30.38 -6.56
C SER A 412 -39.71 29.66 -6.63
N ASP A 413 -40.83 30.38 -6.76
CA ASP A 413 -42.19 29.84 -6.86
C ASP A 413 -42.96 30.39 -8.06
N SER A 414 -43.97 29.65 -8.51
CA SER A 414 -44.78 29.96 -9.69
C SER A 414 -45.65 31.21 -9.55
N GLY A 415 -45.89 31.68 -8.32
CA GLY A 415 -46.59 32.93 -8.04
C GLY A 415 -45.68 34.15 -7.98
N CYS A 416 -44.35 33.97 -8.07
CA CYS A 416 -43.36 35.00 -7.82
C CYS A 416 -43.54 35.73 -6.47
N THR A 417 -43.93 34.97 -5.44
CA THR A 417 -44.07 35.49 -4.07
C THR A 417 -42.73 35.54 -3.33
N ALA A 418 -41.84 34.59 -3.63
CA ALA A 418 -40.46 34.52 -3.16
C ALA A 418 -39.51 34.93 -4.30
N VAL A 419 -39.03 36.17 -4.24
CA VAL A 419 -38.16 36.77 -5.25
C VAL A 419 -36.69 36.42 -4.95
N VAL A 420 -36.02 35.78 -5.91
CA VAL A 420 -34.59 35.46 -5.86
C VAL A 420 -33.77 36.62 -6.43
N GLN A 421 -34.20 37.17 -7.57
CA GLN A 421 -33.62 38.35 -8.19
C GLN A 421 -34.73 39.35 -8.44
N THR A 422 -34.61 40.55 -7.89
CA THR A 422 -35.55 41.63 -8.18
C THR A 422 -35.33 42.20 -9.57
N TRP A 423 -36.29 43.00 -10.03
CA TRP A 423 -36.30 43.60 -11.36
C TRP A 423 -34.96 44.24 -11.74
N THR A 424 -34.35 43.72 -12.80
CA THR A 424 -33.05 44.17 -13.31
C THR A 424 -33.02 44.08 -14.84
N SER A 425 -32.15 44.88 -15.45
CA SER A 425 -31.74 44.74 -16.86
C SER A 425 -30.27 44.28 -16.98
N GLY A 426 -29.57 44.13 -15.86
CA GLY A 426 -28.21 43.58 -15.82
C GLY A 426 -28.22 42.05 -15.84
N ALA A 427 -27.04 41.44 -15.98
CA ALA A 427 -26.88 40.00 -15.94
C ALA A 427 -27.17 39.43 -14.54
N ALA A 428 -27.83 38.28 -14.47
CA ALA A 428 -28.02 37.45 -13.29
C ALA A 428 -28.06 35.99 -13.72
N THR A 429 -27.90 35.04 -12.79
CA THR A 429 -27.97 33.60 -13.10
C THR A 429 -29.32 33.03 -12.70
N ILE A 430 -29.79 32.02 -13.45
CA ILE A 430 -31.01 31.28 -13.13
C ILE A 430 -30.70 29.80 -12.97
N SER A 431 -31.24 29.18 -11.92
CA SER A 431 -31.10 27.75 -11.66
C SER A 431 -32.31 26.97 -12.17
N ASN A 432 -32.14 25.66 -12.36
CA ASN A 432 -33.20 24.77 -12.78
C ASN A 432 -34.45 24.89 -11.88
N ASN A 433 -35.62 24.88 -12.49
CA ASN A 433 -36.95 25.02 -11.86
C ASN A 433 -37.27 26.38 -11.24
N GLN A 434 -36.42 27.40 -11.39
CA GLN A 434 -36.78 28.77 -11.07
C GLN A 434 -37.70 29.39 -12.13
N TYR A 435 -38.32 30.51 -11.77
CA TYR A 435 -39.34 31.17 -12.59
C TYR A 435 -38.89 32.56 -13.02
N LEU A 436 -39.15 32.89 -14.28
CA LEU A 436 -38.80 34.17 -14.91
C LEU A 436 -40.07 34.97 -15.19
N GLN A 437 -40.04 36.27 -14.90
CA GLN A 437 -41.08 37.20 -15.31
C GLN A 437 -40.45 38.45 -15.88
N LEU A 438 -41.02 38.96 -16.97
CA LEU A 438 -40.58 40.16 -17.66
C LEU A 438 -41.51 41.33 -17.33
N ARG A 439 -41.01 42.55 -17.47
CA ARG A 439 -41.81 43.77 -17.51
C ARG A 439 -41.22 44.79 -18.46
N LEU A 440 -42.08 45.62 -19.04
CA LEU A 440 -41.69 46.78 -19.85
C LEU A 440 -42.76 47.88 -19.75
N THR A 441 -42.40 49.10 -20.14
CA THR A 441 -43.35 50.21 -20.31
C THR A 441 -43.86 50.23 -21.74
N SER A 442 -45.18 50.12 -21.95
CA SER A 442 -45.82 50.16 -23.25
C SER A 442 -45.63 51.51 -23.96
N SER A 443 -45.79 51.53 -25.28
CA SER A 443 -45.58 52.74 -26.09
C SER A 443 -46.49 53.91 -25.68
N ALA A 444 -46.03 55.14 -25.91
CA ALA A 444 -46.85 56.34 -25.82
C ALA A 444 -47.73 56.57 -27.07
N SER A 445 -47.55 55.76 -28.12
CA SER A 445 -48.28 55.83 -29.38
C SER A 445 -49.29 54.68 -29.51
N PHE A 446 -50.42 54.95 -30.16
CA PHE A 446 -51.45 53.95 -30.46
C PHE A 446 -50.94 52.88 -31.45
N SER A 447 -51.53 51.68 -31.40
CA SER A 447 -51.22 50.56 -32.30
C SER A 447 -49.73 50.26 -32.47
N THR A 448 -48.93 50.51 -31.43
CA THR A 448 -47.47 50.41 -31.49
C THR A 448 -47.00 49.16 -30.74
N LEU A 449 -46.19 48.36 -31.42
CA LEU A 449 -45.56 47.16 -30.89
C LEU A 449 -44.21 47.52 -30.23
N LEU A 450 -44.01 47.08 -29.00
CA LEU A 450 -42.70 46.97 -28.36
C LEU A 450 -42.40 45.50 -28.05
N THR A 451 -41.15 45.10 -28.24
CA THR A 451 -40.68 43.73 -27.99
C THR A 451 -39.61 43.73 -26.92
N ALA A 452 -39.72 42.82 -25.95
CA ALA A 452 -38.65 42.44 -25.05
C ALA A 452 -38.14 41.05 -25.45
N THR A 453 -36.84 40.91 -25.68
CA THR A 453 -36.19 39.62 -25.94
C THR A 453 -35.40 39.23 -24.71
N VAL A 454 -35.73 38.08 -24.13
CA VAL A 454 -35.00 37.52 -22.99
C VAL A 454 -34.23 36.29 -23.46
N THR A 455 -32.98 36.19 -23.03
CA THR A 455 -32.06 35.10 -23.40
C THR A 455 -31.50 34.47 -22.13
N VAL A 456 -31.60 33.15 -22.05
CA VAL A 456 -31.00 32.31 -21.02
C VAL A 456 -29.96 31.43 -21.73
N ASP A 457 -28.68 31.73 -21.49
CA ASP A 457 -27.56 31.20 -22.27
C ASP A 457 -27.73 31.41 -23.79
N VAL A 458 -28.10 30.36 -24.53
CA VAL A 458 -28.33 30.39 -25.99
C VAL A 458 -29.81 30.36 -26.38
N THR A 459 -30.71 30.05 -25.44
CA THR A 459 -32.16 29.96 -25.70
C THR A 459 -32.81 31.31 -25.44
N SER A 460 -33.61 31.80 -26.38
CA SER A 460 -34.29 33.10 -26.26
C SER A 460 -35.75 33.04 -26.64
N ASP A 461 -36.54 33.93 -26.08
CA ASP A 461 -37.92 34.19 -26.50
C ASP A 461 -38.20 35.69 -26.60
N GLN A 462 -39.20 36.04 -27.41
CA GLN A 462 -39.67 37.41 -27.60
C GLN A 462 -41.06 37.58 -27.00
N TRP A 463 -41.20 38.58 -26.14
CA TRP A 463 -42.47 39.00 -25.58
C TRP A 463 -42.90 40.34 -26.19
N ASN A 464 -44.03 40.33 -26.90
CA ASN A 464 -44.57 41.48 -27.61
C ASN A 464 -45.70 42.16 -26.83
N VAL A 465 -45.65 43.49 -26.78
CA VAL A 465 -46.66 44.34 -26.16
C VAL A 465 -47.15 45.36 -27.18
N THR A 466 -48.43 45.26 -27.56
CA THR A 466 -49.08 46.17 -28.53
C THR A 466 -50.09 47.06 -27.82
N THR A 467 -49.97 48.38 -28.02
CA THR A 467 -50.89 49.35 -27.43
C THR A 467 -52.27 49.35 -28.10
N VAL A 468 -53.28 49.83 -27.37
CA VAL A 468 -54.64 50.07 -27.90
C VAL A 468 -54.60 50.87 -29.21
N ALA A 469 -55.56 50.60 -30.10
CA ALA A 469 -55.76 51.38 -31.31
C ALA A 469 -56.36 52.76 -31.00
N GLN A 470 -56.08 53.75 -31.85
CA GLN A 470 -56.72 55.06 -31.76
C GLN A 470 -58.17 54.96 -32.24
N ASP A 471 -59.10 55.51 -31.47
CA ASP A 471 -60.47 55.72 -31.92
C ASP A 471 -60.57 57.06 -32.66
N THR A 472 -60.84 56.98 -33.96
CA THR A 472 -60.94 58.16 -34.84
C THR A 472 -62.38 58.47 -35.21
N THR A 473 -63.36 57.73 -34.66
CA THR A 473 -64.78 57.89 -34.98
C THR A 473 -65.47 58.76 -33.94
N PRO A 474 -65.82 60.02 -34.23
CA PRO A 474 -66.59 60.82 -33.29
C PRO A 474 -68.01 60.27 -33.13
N ASN A 475 -68.59 60.50 -31.96
CA ASN A 475 -70.03 60.38 -31.76
C ASN A 475 -70.77 61.25 -32.78
N ALA A 476 -71.96 60.79 -33.20
CA ALA A 476 -72.77 61.52 -34.17
C ALA A 476 -73.03 62.97 -33.70
N PHE A 477 -72.80 63.93 -34.59
CA PHE A 477 -73.05 65.36 -34.36
C PHE A 477 -73.74 65.97 -35.58
N ALA A 478 -74.47 67.06 -35.37
CA ALA A 478 -75.14 67.80 -36.44
C ALA A 478 -75.11 69.30 -36.13
N PHE A 479 -74.81 70.11 -37.15
CA PHE A 479 -75.03 71.56 -37.08
C PHE A 479 -76.51 71.86 -37.33
N THR A 480 -77.00 72.92 -36.72
CA THR A 480 -78.34 73.42 -36.97
C THR A 480 -78.33 74.26 -38.24
N ASP A 481 -79.06 73.82 -39.26
CA ASP A 481 -79.22 74.57 -40.51
C ASP A 481 -79.84 75.94 -40.24
N GLN A 482 -79.22 76.98 -40.81
CA GLN A 482 -79.74 78.34 -40.73
C GLN A 482 -80.54 78.67 -41.99
N THR A 483 -81.76 79.18 -41.81
CA THR A 483 -82.65 79.56 -42.90
C THR A 483 -82.84 81.08 -42.95
N ASN A 484 -83.15 81.62 -44.13
CA ASN A 484 -83.40 83.05 -44.35
C ASN A 484 -82.23 83.98 -43.98
N VAL A 485 -81.00 83.53 -44.19
CA VAL A 485 -79.77 84.32 -43.97
C VAL A 485 -79.66 85.45 -45.01
N ALA A 486 -79.23 86.64 -44.59
CA ALA A 486 -79.06 87.79 -45.48
C ALA A 486 -78.02 87.53 -46.59
N LEU A 487 -78.26 88.07 -47.79
CA LEU A 487 -77.39 87.88 -48.95
C LEU A 487 -75.95 88.38 -48.68
N ASN A 488 -74.96 87.65 -49.19
CA ASN A 488 -73.53 87.98 -49.12
C ASN A 488 -73.02 88.30 -47.69
N THR A 489 -73.50 87.55 -46.70
CA THR A 489 -73.15 87.74 -45.28
C THR A 489 -72.40 86.53 -44.75
N LEU A 490 -71.25 86.77 -44.11
CA LEU A 490 -70.53 85.71 -43.38
C LEU A 490 -71.40 85.22 -42.23
N THR A 491 -71.64 83.91 -42.20
CA THR A 491 -72.59 83.31 -41.27
C THR A 491 -71.91 82.18 -40.51
N ALA A 492 -71.92 82.26 -39.18
CA ALA A 492 -71.37 81.22 -38.32
C ALA A 492 -72.43 80.17 -37.99
N SER A 493 -72.03 78.90 -38.00
CA SER A 493 -72.85 77.81 -37.45
C SER A 493 -72.94 77.91 -35.92
N ASN A 494 -73.74 77.04 -35.30
CA ASN A 494 -73.63 76.81 -33.87
C ASN A 494 -72.30 76.09 -33.52
N THR A 495 -71.80 76.31 -32.31
CA THR A 495 -70.66 75.58 -31.76
C THR A 495 -71.05 74.15 -31.37
N LEU A 496 -70.19 73.17 -31.64
CA LEU A 496 -70.41 71.75 -31.29
C LEU A 496 -69.17 71.19 -30.58
N ALA A 497 -69.35 70.55 -29.42
CA ALA A 497 -68.28 69.77 -28.81
C ALA A 497 -68.17 68.41 -29.51
N ILE A 498 -66.98 68.08 -30.02
CA ILE A 498 -66.70 66.78 -30.62
C ILE A 498 -66.33 65.79 -29.52
N THR A 499 -67.07 64.69 -29.42
CA THR A 499 -66.84 63.63 -28.42
C THR A 499 -66.71 62.25 -29.09
N GLY A 500 -66.15 61.25 -28.40
CA GLY A 500 -66.09 59.85 -28.87
C GLY A 500 -64.77 59.41 -29.51
N ILE A 501 -63.87 60.35 -29.81
CA ILE A 501 -62.52 60.05 -30.34
C ILE A 501 -61.49 59.88 -29.22
N THR A 502 -60.35 59.27 -29.52
CA THR A 502 -59.16 59.27 -28.64
C THR A 502 -57.95 59.87 -29.36
N GLY A 503 -57.09 60.58 -28.62
CA GLY A 503 -55.97 61.31 -29.21
C GLY A 503 -56.41 62.49 -30.10
N SER A 504 -55.51 62.93 -30.99
CA SER A 504 -55.80 63.99 -31.97
C SER A 504 -56.23 63.37 -33.29
N VAL A 505 -57.37 63.83 -33.82
CA VAL A 505 -57.94 63.35 -35.10
C VAL A 505 -57.93 64.50 -36.10
N ALA A 506 -57.55 64.22 -37.35
CA ALA A 506 -57.57 65.23 -38.41
C ALA A 506 -59.02 65.57 -38.82
N VAL A 507 -59.29 66.85 -39.04
CA VAL A 507 -60.59 67.39 -39.44
C VAL A 507 -60.39 68.36 -40.59
N SER A 508 -61.37 68.42 -41.50
CA SER A 508 -61.40 69.39 -42.60
C SER A 508 -62.84 69.78 -42.95
N VAL A 509 -62.98 70.91 -43.63
CA VAL A 509 -64.28 71.41 -44.11
C VAL A 509 -64.20 71.69 -45.61
N SER A 510 -65.28 71.40 -46.33
CA SER A 510 -65.40 71.65 -47.77
C SER A 510 -66.85 71.97 -48.13
N GLY A 511 -67.06 72.59 -49.30
CA GLY A 511 -68.38 73.06 -49.73
C GLY A 511 -68.30 74.36 -50.54
N THR A 512 -69.45 74.89 -50.94
CA THR A 512 -69.56 76.19 -51.61
C THR A 512 -69.49 77.34 -50.61
N GLY A 513 -69.18 78.56 -51.06
CA GLY A 513 -69.18 79.74 -50.19
C GLY A 513 -67.94 79.93 -49.30
N SER A 514 -66.82 79.29 -49.63
CA SER A 514 -65.54 79.38 -48.90
C SER A 514 -65.63 78.97 -47.42
N PRO A 515 -66.07 77.74 -47.12
CA PRO A 515 -66.28 77.30 -45.75
C PRO A 515 -64.96 77.25 -44.98
N GLN A 516 -65.03 77.64 -43.71
CA GLN A 516 -63.92 77.58 -42.76
C GLN A 516 -64.40 76.95 -41.46
N ILE A 517 -63.47 76.39 -40.69
CA ILE A 517 -63.67 75.85 -39.35
C ILE A 517 -62.80 76.61 -38.36
N SER A 518 -63.33 76.80 -37.16
CA SER A 518 -62.61 77.31 -36.00
C SER A 518 -62.65 76.22 -34.94
N ILE A 519 -61.48 75.76 -34.50
CA ILE A 519 -61.36 74.71 -33.48
C ILE A 519 -60.99 75.38 -32.16
N ASN A 520 -61.80 75.13 -31.12
CA ASN A 520 -61.64 75.61 -29.75
C ASN A 520 -61.40 77.13 -29.64
N GLY A 521 -62.14 77.92 -30.45
CA GLY A 521 -62.02 79.38 -30.50
C GLY A 521 -60.76 79.91 -31.20
N GLY A 522 -60.04 79.06 -31.92
CA GLY A 522 -58.90 79.45 -32.75
C GLY A 522 -59.27 80.24 -34.01
N GLY A 523 -58.26 80.53 -34.84
CA GLY A 523 -58.49 81.19 -36.13
C GLY A 523 -59.25 80.30 -37.13
N TRP A 524 -59.94 80.93 -38.08
CA TRP A 524 -60.66 80.25 -39.15
C TRP A 524 -59.71 79.63 -40.18
N THR A 525 -59.81 78.32 -40.38
CA THR A 525 -58.94 77.49 -41.25
C THR A 525 -59.78 76.53 -42.09
N THR A 526 -59.18 75.78 -43.03
CA THR A 526 -59.89 74.74 -43.82
C THR A 526 -59.65 73.32 -43.31
N SER A 527 -58.67 73.14 -42.43
CA SER A 527 -58.32 71.87 -41.80
C SER A 527 -57.57 72.08 -40.49
N GLY A 528 -57.54 71.06 -39.65
CA GLY A 528 -56.83 71.07 -38.39
C GLY A 528 -56.86 69.71 -37.70
N THR A 529 -56.53 69.69 -36.41
CA THR A 529 -56.66 68.51 -35.55
C THR A 529 -57.58 68.84 -34.39
N ILE A 530 -58.48 67.93 -34.07
CA ILE A 530 -59.40 68.05 -32.94
C ILE A 530 -59.19 66.90 -31.96
N GLN A 531 -59.37 67.21 -30.68
CA GLN A 531 -59.33 66.26 -29.57
C GLN A 531 -60.70 66.14 -28.93
N ASN A 532 -60.93 65.02 -28.25
CA ASN A 532 -62.16 64.75 -27.53
C ASN A 532 -62.48 65.87 -26.53
N GLY A 533 -63.67 66.46 -26.65
CA GLY A 533 -64.18 67.56 -25.83
C GLY A 533 -63.88 68.96 -26.37
N GLN A 534 -63.09 69.10 -27.45
CA GLN A 534 -62.89 70.40 -28.10
C GLN A 534 -64.12 70.82 -28.92
N THR A 535 -64.31 72.13 -29.06
CA THR A 535 -65.47 72.78 -29.69
C THR A 535 -65.21 73.39 -31.05
#